data_AF-E9E2S6-F1
#
_entry.id   AF-E9E2S6-F1
#
_cell.length_a   1.000
_cell.length_b   1.000
_cell.length_c   1.000
_cell.angle_alpha   90.00
_cell.angle_beta   90.00
_cell.angle_gamma   90.00
#
_symmetry.space_group_name_H-M   'P 1'
#
loop_
_entity.id
_entity.type
_entity.pdbx_description
1 polymer ?
#
loop_
_entity_poly.entity_id
_entity_poly.type
_entity_poly.pdbx_seq_one_letter_code
_entity_poly.pdbx_strand_id
1 'polypeptide(L)'
;MASDFPYVKKMTPEGHVFPSQRLRRICDPDRTPLVLVACGSFSPITFLHLRMFPMARDHARGEGVSHTGSVRNLWKSSPDYVTYQYGCATSTGFHVIGGYLSPVSDAYKKKGLVPAHHRIQLCD
;
A
#
# COMPACT_ATOMS: atom_id res chain seq x y z
N MET A 1 0.67 -13.37 -14.57
CA MET A 1 -0.68 -12.78 -14.68
C MET A 1 -0.51 -11.40 -15.27
N ALA A 2 -0.78 -11.23 -16.57
CA ALA A 2 -0.73 -9.92 -17.20
C ALA A 2 -1.83 -9.05 -16.56
N SER A 3 -1.47 -7.86 -16.08
CA SER A 3 -2.45 -6.87 -15.65
C SER A 3 -3.40 -6.58 -16.81
N ASP A 4 -4.70 -6.72 -16.59
CA ASP A 4 -5.74 -6.44 -17.58
C ASP A 4 -5.87 -4.91 -17.76
N PHE A 5 -4.89 -4.32 -18.44
CA PHE A 5 -4.79 -2.88 -18.69
C PHE A 5 -6.06 -2.29 -19.35
N PRO A 6 -6.72 -2.97 -20.32
CA PRO A 6 -8.00 -2.51 -20.86
C PRO A 6 -9.07 -2.36 -19.77
N TYR A 7 -9.18 -3.34 -18.87
CA TYR A 7 -10.12 -3.29 -17.76
C TYR A 7 -9.78 -2.16 -16.78
N VAL A 8 -8.51 -1.99 -16.40
CA VAL A 8 -8.06 -0.92 -15.51
C VAL A 8 -8.38 0.45 -16.10
N LYS A 9 -8.04 0.67 -17.39
CA LYS A 9 -8.31 1.93 -18.08
C LYS A 9 -9.80 2.27 -18.15
N LYS A 10 -10.67 1.26 -18.29
CA LYS A 10 -12.12 1.44 -18.28
C LYS A 10 -12.68 1.81 -16.89
N MET A 11 -12.07 1.29 -15.83
CA MET A 11 -12.57 1.44 -14.46
C MET A 11 -11.98 2.67 -13.75
N THR A 12 -10.83 3.17 -14.20
CA THR A 12 -10.25 4.42 -13.68
C THR A 12 -11.09 5.62 -14.15
N PRO A 13 -11.53 6.52 -13.24
CA PRO A 13 -12.24 7.73 -13.61
C PRO A 13 -11.41 8.60 -14.57
N GLU A 14 -12.07 9.25 -15.54
CA GLU A 14 -11.40 10.16 -16.45
C GLU A 14 -10.73 11.30 -15.67
N GLY A 15 -9.46 11.58 -15.97
CA GLY A 15 -8.68 12.61 -15.28
C GLY A 15 -8.10 12.19 -13.92
N HIS A 16 -8.18 10.91 -13.52
CA HIS A 16 -7.51 10.46 -12.31
C HIS A 16 -5.99 10.61 -12.42
N VAL A 17 -5.40 11.39 -11.52
CA VAL A 17 -3.95 11.55 -11.36
C VAL A 17 -3.55 10.91 -10.05
N PHE A 18 -2.50 10.09 -10.08
CA PHE A 18 -1.96 9.48 -8.88
C PHE A 18 -1.54 10.56 -7.87
N PRO A 19 -2.03 10.53 -6.62
CA PRO A 19 -1.85 11.59 -5.62
C PRO A 19 -0.44 11.61 -5.00
N SER A 20 0.59 11.65 -5.85
CA SER A 20 2.00 11.73 -5.50
C SER A 20 2.37 12.96 -4.67
N GLN A 21 1.49 13.97 -4.63
CA GLN A 21 1.63 15.18 -3.81
C GLN A 21 1.54 14.88 -2.30
N ARG A 22 0.87 13.78 -1.91
CA ARG A 22 0.73 13.37 -0.51
C ARG A 22 2.00 12.70 0.04
N LEU A 23 2.97 12.37 -0.83
CA LEU A 23 4.25 11.79 -0.42
C LEU A 23 5.20 12.86 0.11
N ARG A 24 5.84 12.59 1.24
CA ARG A 24 6.91 13.41 1.78
C ARG A 24 8.12 13.32 0.84
N ARG A 25 8.45 14.42 0.17
CA ARG A 25 9.57 14.49 -0.79
C ARG A 25 10.94 14.72 -0.14
N ILE A 26 10.95 14.93 1.18
CA ILE A 26 12.18 15.15 1.95
C ILE A 26 12.58 13.81 2.57
N CYS A 27 13.67 13.26 2.06
CA CYS A 27 14.35 12.10 2.63
C CYS A 27 15.71 12.49 3.17
N ASP A 28 16.13 11.79 4.22
CA ASP A 28 17.51 11.84 4.66
C ASP A 28 18.40 11.22 3.58
N PRO A 29 19.55 11.84 3.26
CA PRO A 29 20.41 11.37 2.16
C PRO A 29 20.94 9.96 2.38
N ASP A 30 21.06 9.54 3.64
CA ASP A 30 21.61 8.22 3.97
C ASP A 30 20.59 7.09 3.87
N ARG A 31 19.28 7.41 3.95
CA ARG A 31 18.20 6.42 4.05
C ARG A 31 17.47 6.24 2.73
N THR A 32 17.03 5.01 2.48
CA THR A 32 16.27 4.71 1.25
C THR A 32 14.80 5.12 1.42
N PRO A 33 14.21 5.89 0.49
CA PRO A 33 12.79 6.23 0.53
C PRO A 33 11.92 4.97 0.40
N LEU A 34 10.91 4.83 1.26
CA LEU A 34 9.98 3.70 1.28
C LEU A 34 8.52 4.18 1.24
N VAL A 35 7.72 3.61 0.35
CA VAL A 35 6.26 3.81 0.30
C VAL A 35 5.57 2.53 0.78
N LEU A 36 4.63 2.68 1.70
CA LEU A 36 3.84 1.55 2.20
C LEU A 36 2.55 1.42 1.40
N VAL A 37 2.22 0.23 0.90
CA VAL A 37 0.97 0.02 0.16
C VAL A 37 0.18 -1.12 0.80
N ALA A 38 -1.01 -0.79 1.31
CA ALA A 38 -1.93 -1.76 1.90
C ALA A 38 -2.98 -2.16 0.86
N CYS A 39 -2.89 -3.38 0.34
CA CYS A 39 -3.86 -3.92 -0.61
C CYS A 39 -4.93 -4.72 0.13
N GLY A 40 -6.21 -4.39 -0.05
CA GLY A 40 -7.26 -4.98 0.75
C GLY A 40 -8.66 -4.80 0.19
N SER A 41 -9.63 -5.54 0.76
CA SER A 41 -11.03 -5.38 0.37
C SER A 41 -11.58 -4.05 0.87
N PHE A 42 -11.26 -3.64 2.10
CA PHE A 42 -11.74 -2.39 2.73
C PHE A 42 -13.26 -2.18 2.57
N SER A 43 -14.04 -3.17 2.99
CA SER A 43 -15.50 -3.22 2.78
C SER A 43 -16.25 -3.48 4.10
N PRO A 44 -16.30 -2.51 5.04
CA PRO A 44 -15.70 -1.17 4.98
C PRO A 44 -14.28 -1.12 5.56
N ILE A 45 -13.59 0.02 5.40
CA ILE A 45 -12.34 0.29 6.11
C ILE A 45 -12.61 0.39 7.64
N THR A 46 -11.61 0.03 8.44
CA THR A 46 -11.67 0.05 9.91
C THR A 46 -10.40 0.66 10.49
N PHE A 47 -10.45 1.08 11.76
CA PHE A 47 -9.28 1.58 12.49
C PHE A 47 -8.12 0.58 12.54
N LEU A 48 -8.40 -0.72 12.47
CA LEU A 48 -7.36 -1.75 12.47
C LEU A 48 -6.47 -1.64 11.23
N HIS A 49 -7.05 -1.38 10.05
CA HIS A 49 -6.29 -1.14 8.83
C HIS A 49 -5.39 0.09 8.95
N LEU A 50 -5.89 1.16 9.58
CA LEU A 50 -5.11 2.39 9.78
C LEU A 50 -3.94 2.19 10.74
N ARG A 51 -4.12 1.34 11.76
CA ARG A 51 -3.05 0.99 12.72
C ARG A 51 -1.88 0.25 12.07
N MET A 52 -2.09 -0.40 10.92
CA MET A 52 -1.02 -1.11 10.21
C MET A 52 0.09 -0.16 9.76
N PHE A 53 -0.23 1.06 9.35
CA PHE A 53 0.77 2.03 8.85
C PHE A 53 1.78 2.52 9.88
N PRO A 54 1.39 3.03 11.08
CA PRO A 54 2.37 3.43 12.09
C PRO A 54 3.20 2.24 12.57
N MET A 55 2.61 1.05 12.76
CA MET A 55 3.35 -0.16 13.13
C MET A 55 4.39 -0.54 12.06
N ALA A 56 3.99 -0.54 10.79
CA ALA A 56 4.88 -0.80 9.65
C ALA A 56 6.01 0.23 9.54
N ARG A 57 5.70 1.51 9.79
CA ARG A 57 6.68 2.59 9.80
C ARG A 57 7.71 2.41 10.92
N ASP A 58 7.24 2.07 12.11
CA ASP A 58 8.11 1.93 13.27
C ASP A 58 9.03 0.70 13.10
N HIS A 59 8.52 -0.38 12.52
CA HIS A 59 9.33 -1.54 12.11
C HIS A 59 10.38 -1.18 11.05
N ALA A 60 10.01 -0.45 9.99
CA ALA A 60 10.93 -0.02 8.94
C ALA A 60 12.03 0.94 9.43
N ARG A 61 11.85 1.58 10.61
CA ARG A 61 12.86 2.43 11.27
C ARG A 61 13.77 1.66 12.21
N GLY A 62 13.22 0.67 12.91
CA GLY A 62 13.90 -0.06 13.99
C GLY A 62 14.75 -1.24 13.52
N GLU A 63 14.37 -1.88 12.41
CA GLU A 63 15.17 -2.97 11.83
C GLU A 63 15.92 -2.47 10.59
N GLY A 64 17.24 -2.63 10.59
CA GLY A 64 18.01 -2.64 9.35
C GLY A 64 17.52 -3.81 8.53
N VAL A 65 16.60 -3.57 7.60
CA VAL A 65 16.06 -4.59 6.71
C VAL A 65 17.18 -4.97 5.73
N SER A 66 18.08 -5.84 6.16
CA SER A 66 19.20 -6.35 5.37
C SER A 66 18.77 -7.38 4.32
N HIS A 67 17.47 -7.58 4.12
CA HIS A 67 16.95 -8.62 3.24
C HIS A 67 16.02 -7.99 2.19
N THR A 68 16.41 -8.18 0.93
CA THR A 68 15.69 -7.88 -0.32
C THR A 68 14.40 -8.70 -0.50
N GLY A 69 13.72 -9.03 0.60
CA GLY A 69 12.54 -9.88 0.62
C GLY A 69 11.31 -9.10 0.99
N SER A 70 10.32 -9.09 0.09
CA SER A 70 8.92 -8.80 0.42
C SER A 70 8.57 -9.40 1.78
N VAL A 71 8.10 -8.57 2.73
CA VAL A 71 7.70 -8.98 4.09
C VAL A 71 6.41 -9.81 3.99
N ARG A 72 6.53 -11.02 3.43
CA ARG A 72 5.39 -11.85 3.06
C ARG A 72 4.75 -12.56 4.25
N ASN A 73 5.39 -12.54 5.41
CA ASN A 73 5.20 -13.57 6.43
C ASN A 73 4.82 -13.06 7.83
N LEU A 74 4.72 -11.76 8.10
CA LEU A 74 4.30 -11.32 9.44
C LEU A 74 2.78 -11.45 9.69
N TRP A 75 1.96 -11.59 8.63
CA TRP A 75 0.50 -11.49 8.78
C TRP A 75 -0.26 -12.33 7.74
N LYS A 76 0.13 -13.61 7.56
CA LYS A 76 -0.60 -14.56 6.69
C LYS A 76 -2.02 -14.88 7.18
N SER A 77 -2.35 -14.51 8.41
CA SER A 77 -3.61 -14.87 9.08
C SER A 77 -4.72 -13.84 8.96
N SER A 78 -4.48 -12.63 8.42
CA SER A 78 -5.58 -11.68 8.14
C SER A 78 -5.81 -11.46 6.65
N PRO A 79 -7.07 -11.19 6.26
CA PRO A 79 -7.46 -10.91 4.88
C PRO A 79 -6.90 -9.62 4.27
N ASP A 80 -6.12 -8.83 5.01
CA ASP A 80 -5.56 -7.53 4.58
C ASP A 80 -4.03 -7.59 4.57
N TYR A 81 -3.47 -7.71 3.37
CA TYR A 81 -2.04 -7.95 3.13
C TYR A 81 -1.36 -6.64 2.75
N VAL A 82 -0.41 -6.17 3.57
CA VAL A 82 0.42 -5.01 3.22
C VAL A 82 1.61 -5.48 2.42
N THR A 83 1.77 -4.94 1.21
CA THR A 83 2.90 -5.23 0.34
C THR A 83 3.90 -4.08 0.40
N TYR A 84 5.17 -4.42 0.60
CA TYR A 84 6.29 -3.48 0.51
C TYR A 84 6.90 -3.60 -0.89
N GLN A 85 7.01 -2.48 -1.61
CA GLN A 85 7.71 -2.41 -2.90
C GLN A 85 9.05 -1.67 -2.68
N TYR A 86 10.16 -2.33 -3.01
CA TYR A 86 11.53 -1.84 -2.72
C TYR A 86 12.12 -1.03 -3.88
N GLY A 87 12.92 -0.01 -3.50
CA GLY A 87 14.03 0.54 -4.28
C GLY A 87 15.39 0.18 -3.62
N CYS A 88 16.51 0.49 -4.29
CA CYS A 88 17.89 0.15 -3.89
C CYS A 88 18.18 0.55 -2.44
N ALA A 89 18.34 -0.43 -1.53
CA ALA A 89 18.54 -0.20 -0.10
C ALA A 89 19.99 0.19 0.22
N THR A 90 20.17 1.32 0.90
CA THR A 90 21.42 1.76 1.53
C THR A 90 21.61 1.09 2.90
N SER A 91 22.84 1.06 3.42
CA SER A 91 23.21 0.38 4.67
C SER A 91 22.57 0.96 5.95
N THR A 92 21.84 2.07 5.87
CA THR A 92 21.32 2.82 7.03
C THR A 92 19.80 2.67 7.26
N GLY A 93 19.12 1.83 6.45
CA GLY A 93 17.70 1.52 6.61
C GLY A 93 16.76 2.40 5.76
N PHE A 94 15.46 2.37 6.08
CA PHE A 94 14.43 3.03 5.29
C PHE A 94 13.89 4.32 5.93
N HIS A 95 13.50 5.27 5.08
CA HIS A 95 12.69 6.44 5.46
C HIS A 95 11.32 6.31 4.79
N VAL A 96 10.28 6.02 5.57
CA VAL A 96 8.91 5.96 5.05
C VAL A 96 8.43 7.35 4.63
N ILE A 97 8.21 7.54 3.33
CA ILE A 97 7.78 8.82 2.74
C ILE A 97 6.26 8.95 2.62
N GLY A 98 5.52 7.86 2.79
CA GLY A 98 4.07 7.88 2.77
C GLY A 98 3.48 6.48 2.68
N GLY A 99 2.16 6.42 2.67
CA GLY A 99 1.43 5.17 2.51
C GLY A 99 0.14 5.34 1.72
N TYR A 100 -0.25 4.31 0.99
CA TYR A 100 -1.50 4.24 0.25
C TYR A 100 -2.33 3.04 0.67
N LEU A 101 -3.63 3.27 0.84
CA LEU A 101 -4.63 2.22 0.83
C LEU A 101 -5.01 1.94 -0.63
N SER A 102 -4.98 0.67 -1.02
CA SER A 102 -5.28 0.21 -2.38
C SER A 102 -6.45 -0.78 -2.34
N PRO A 103 -7.71 -0.30 -2.39
CA PRO A 103 -8.87 -1.17 -2.49
C PRO A 103 -8.79 -2.08 -3.72
N VAL A 104 -9.11 -3.36 -3.56
CA VAL A 104 -9.18 -4.30 -4.70
C VAL A 104 -10.25 -3.86 -5.68
N SER A 105 -10.06 -4.18 -6.96
CA SER A 105 -11.08 -3.96 -7.98
C SER A 105 -12.31 -4.86 -7.75
N ASP A 106 -13.49 -4.43 -8.22
CA ASP A 106 -14.71 -5.25 -8.24
C ASP A 106 -14.57 -6.50 -9.12
N ALA A 107 -13.61 -6.55 -10.05
CA ALA A 107 -13.25 -7.76 -10.79
C ALA A 107 -12.68 -8.88 -9.89
N TYR A 108 -12.33 -8.59 -8.64
CA TYR A 108 -11.93 -9.61 -7.66
C TYR A 108 -13.06 -10.58 -7.29
N LYS A 109 -14.33 -10.20 -7.52
CA LYS A 109 -15.52 -11.07 -7.36
C LYS A 109 -15.69 -11.71 -5.97
N LYS A 110 -15.18 -11.07 -4.92
CA LYS A 110 -15.45 -11.49 -3.53
C LYS A 110 -16.93 -11.28 -3.22
N LYS A 111 -17.61 -12.31 -2.71
CA LYS A 111 -19.03 -12.24 -2.35
C LYS A 111 -19.24 -11.18 -1.26
N GLY A 112 -20.28 -10.36 -1.40
CA GLY A 112 -20.64 -9.31 -0.44
C GLY A 112 -19.73 -8.07 -0.45
N LEU A 113 -18.90 -7.89 -1.48
CA LEU A 113 -18.05 -6.72 -1.60
C LEU A 113 -18.89 -5.49 -1.95
N VAL A 114 -18.77 -4.42 -1.16
CA VAL A 114 -19.32 -3.10 -1.49
C VAL A 114 -18.65 -2.61 -2.78
N PRO A 115 -19.38 -1.95 -3.70
CA PRO A 115 -18.80 -1.41 -4.94
C PRO A 115 -17.51 -0.60 -4.71
N ALA A 116 -16.54 -0.73 -5.62
CA ALA A 116 -15.21 -0.13 -5.48
C ALA A 116 -15.26 1.39 -5.27
N HIS A 117 -16.18 2.10 -5.92
CA HIS A 117 -16.29 3.56 -5.78
C HIS A 117 -16.56 4.00 -4.35
N HIS A 118 -17.44 3.29 -3.63
CA HIS A 118 -17.72 3.59 -2.22
C HIS A 118 -16.52 3.29 -1.33
N ARG A 119 -15.79 2.20 -1.62
CA ARG A 119 -14.60 1.81 -0.84
C ARG A 119 -13.45 2.78 -1.03
N ILE A 120 -13.26 3.27 -2.26
CA ILE A 120 -12.27 4.31 -2.59
C ILE A 120 -12.61 5.60 -1.84
N GLN A 121 -13.88 6.04 -1.85
CA GLN A 121 -14.31 7.23 -1.11
C GLN A 121 -14.09 7.12 0.41
N LEU A 122 -14.23 5.92 0.97
CA LEU A 122 -13.95 5.69 2.39
C LEU A 122 -12.44 5.63 2.72
N CYS A 123 -11.58 5.41 1.73
CA CYS A 123 -10.13 5.29 1.91
C CYS A 123 -9.35 6.59 1.63
N ASP A 124 -10.02 7.63 1.10
CA ASP A 124 -9.41 8.93 0.77
C ASP A 124 -9.21 9.80 2.01
#